data_AF-A0A964PWT3-F1
#
_entry.id   AF-A0A964PWT3-F1
#
_cell.length_a   1.000
_cell.length_b   1.000
_cell.length_c   1.000
_cell.angle_alpha   90.00
_cell.angle_beta   90.00
_cell.angle_gamma   90.00
#
_symmetry.space_group_name_H-M   'P 1'
#
loop_
_entity.id
_entity.type
_entity.pdbx_description
1 polymer ?
#
loop_
_entity_poly.entity_id
_entity_poly.type
_entity_poly.pdbx_seq_one_letter_code
_entity_poly.pdbx_strand_id
1 'polypeptide(L)'
;MVFLSRALMVLFAAVALPTSALAAQDSGERAYFRAVAGFFRVPETEIAILGHGGDVPPDEIPVVLFMARRGGVSAEAVVALRESGRTWTELAQRFGVGANALHVPMRDPAATGMLAPVYERFRVTPVDQWSAMLLEGGEIVALVNVRVLSQALGVEPDQVAERTGTTATFVELYAQFLR
;
A
#
# COMPACT_ATOMS: atom_id res chain seq x y z
N MET A 1 -18.04 59.96 -9.63
CA MET A 1 -17.94 58.50 -9.80
C MET A 1 -16.55 58.07 -9.41
N VAL A 2 -16.37 57.34 -8.30
CA VAL A 2 -15.09 56.72 -7.92
C VAL A 2 -15.34 55.22 -7.85
N PHE A 3 -14.70 54.48 -8.75
CA PHE A 3 -14.83 53.03 -8.87
C PHE A 3 -14.12 52.33 -7.71
N LEU A 4 -14.88 51.47 -7.04
CA LEU A 4 -14.45 50.57 -5.97
C LEU A 4 -13.53 49.49 -6.56
N SER A 5 -12.25 49.47 -6.16
CA SER A 5 -11.32 48.39 -6.52
C SER A 5 -11.31 47.35 -5.40
N ARG A 6 -12.02 46.22 -5.61
CA ARG A 6 -11.98 45.05 -4.70
C ARG A 6 -10.72 44.25 -5.02
N ALA A 7 -9.68 44.39 -4.20
CA ALA A 7 -8.56 43.45 -4.20
C ALA A 7 -9.00 42.17 -3.46
N LEU A 8 -9.17 41.07 -4.20
CA LEU A 8 -9.38 39.74 -3.64
C LEU A 8 -8.01 39.18 -3.23
N MET A 9 -7.72 39.22 -1.92
CA MET A 9 -6.50 38.66 -1.36
C MET A 9 -6.73 37.17 -1.07
N VAL A 10 -6.19 36.30 -1.92
CA VAL A 10 -6.19 34.85 -1.67
C VAL A 10 -5.11 34.56 -0.64
N LEU A 11 -5.52 34.22 0.58
CA LEU A 11 -4.64 33.80 1.67
C LEU A 11 -4.27 32.33 1.47
N PHE A 12 -3.05 32.04 1.00
CA PHE A 12 -2.45 30.72 1.14
C PHE A 12 -2.04 30.54 2.61
N ALA A 13 -2.88 29.88 3.39
CA ALA A 13 -2.48 29.43 4.72
C ALA A 13 -1.52 28.25 4.56
N ALA A 14 -0.22 28.51 4.70
CA ALA A 14 0.76 27.44 4.87
C ALA A 14 0.52 26.78 6.23
N VAL A 15 -0.07 25.59 6.24
CA VAL A 15 -0.19 24.78 7.45
C VAL A 15 1.21 24.29 7.81
N ALA A 16 1.85 24.95 8.80
CA ALA A 16 3.10 24.47 9.37
C ALA A 16 2.79 23.26 10.26
N LEU A 17 3.18 22.06 9.81
CA LEU A 17 3.09 20.86 10.63
C LEU A 17 4.05 20.96 11.83
N PRO A 18 3.63 20.55 13.04
CA PRO A 18 4.51 20.54 14.20
C PRO A 18 5.67 19.55 13.99
N THR A 19 6.88 19.92 14.41
CA THR A 19 8.12 19.12 14.27
C THR A 19 8.01 17.73 14.91
N SER A 20 7.23 17.57 15.97
CA SER A 20 6.95 16.27 16.61
C SER A 20 6.12 15.33 15.73
N ALA A 21 5.21 15.85 14.92
CA ALA A 21 4.42 15.03 13.99
C ALA A 21 5.28 14.49 12.84
N LEU A 22 6.21 15.31 12.33
CA LEU A 22 7.18 14.89 11.33
C LEU A 22 8.12 13.80 11.87
N ALA A 23 8.61 13.95 13.10
CA ALA A 23 9.45 12.94 13.74
C ALA A 23 8.69 11.62 14.03
N ALA A 24 7.40 11.71 14.41
CA ALA A 24 6.57 10.54 14.63
C ALA A 24 6.26 9.80 13.30
N GLN A 25 5.98 10.54 12.23
CA GLN A 25 5.83 9.99 10.87
C GLN A 25 7.09 9.25 10.43
N ASP A 26 8.25 9.90 10.53
CA ASP A 26 9.55 9.32 10.14
C ASP A 26 9.91 8.06 10.96
N SER A 27 9.54 8.02 12.25
CA SER A 27 9.74 6.82 13.06
C SER A 27 8.76 5.69 12.72
N GLY A 28 7.51 6.01 12.38
CA GLY A 28 6.51 5.04 11.89
C GLY A 28 6.89 4.42 10.56
N GLU A 29 7.34 5.25 9.61
CA GLU A 29 7.80 4.80 8.28
C GLU A 29 9.02 3.88 8.39
N ARG A 30 10.03 4.24 9.20
CA ARG A 30 11.19 3.37 9.43
C ARG A 30 10.80 2.03 10.06
N ALA A 31 9.87 2.03 11.02
CA ALA A 31 9.38 0.81 11.63
C ALA A 31 8.62 -0.08 10.62
N TYR A 32 7.81 0.54 9.76
CA TYR A 32 7.10 -0.13 8.67
C TYR A 32 8.07 -0.71 7.63
N PHE A 33 9.07 0.05 7.18
CA PHE A 33 10.09 -0.44 6.25
C PHE A 33 10.91 -1.60 6.81
N ARG A 34 11.20 -1.61 8.11
CA ARG A 34 11.81 -2.77 8.76
C ARG A 34 10.92 -4.01 8.68
N ALA A 35 9.61 -3.87 8.89
CA ALA A 35 8.66 -4.96 8.74
C ALA A 35 8.61 -5.48 7.29
N VAL A 36 8.57 -4.58 6.31
CA VAL A 36 8.62 -4.92 4.88
C VAL A 36 9.93 -5.66 4.56
N ALA A 37 11.07 -5.15 5.00
CA ALA A 37 12.39 -5.76 4.82
C ALA A 37 12.41 -7.20 5.38
N GLY A 38 11.92 -7.39 6.60
CA GLY A 38 11.82 -8.69 7.26
C GLY A 38 10.91 -9.67 6.51
N PHE A 39 9.76 -9.21 6.03
CA PHE A 39 8.82 -10.04 5.27
C PHE A 39 9.43 -10.57 3.96
N PHE A 40 10.04 -9.68 3.17
CA PHE A 40 10.64 -10.03 1.88
C PHE A 40 12.05 -10.61 2.01
N ARG A 41 12.64 -10.58 3.22
CA ARG A 41 14.02 -10.97 3.52
C ARG A 41 15.05 -10.21 2.69
N VAL A 42 14.82 -8.91 2.54
CA VAL A 42 15.73 -7.97 1.88
C VAL A 42 16.39 -7.06 2.93
N PRO A 43 17.60 -6.55 2.68
CA PRO A 43 18.24 -5.62 3.61
C PRO A 43 17.43 -4.33 3.82
N GLU A 44 17.38 -3.81 5.06
CA GLU A 44 16.72 -2.51 5.35
C GLU A 44 17.30 -1.37 4.50
N THR A 45 18.60 -1.43 4.16
CA THR A 45 19.25 -0.45 3.28
C THR A 45 18.68 -0.46 1.86
N GLU A 46 18.28 -1.61 1.35
CA GLU A 46 17.68 -1.73 0.02
C GLU A 46 16.27 -1.12 0.01
N ILE A 47 15.48 -1.38 1.06
CA ILE A 47 14.17 -0.72 1.25
C ILE A 47 14.33 0.79 1.38
N ALA A 48 15.31 1.26 2.14
CA ALA A 48 15.57 2.69 2.29
C ALA A 48 15.90 3.35 0.96
N ILE A 49 16.69 2.70 0.10
CA ILE A 49 17.00 3.20 -1.25
C ILE A 49 15.73 3.27 -2.10
N LEU A 50 14.89 2.22 -2.10
CA LEU A 50 13.62 2.22 -2.83
C LEU A 50 12.64 3.29 -2.33
N GLY A 51 12.59 3.53 -1.01
CA GLY A 51 11.71 4.53 -0.40
C GLY A 51 12.19 5.99 -0.55
N HIS A 52 13.49 6.23 -0.71
CA HIS A 52 14.05 7.58 -0.91
C HIS A 52 14.29 7.93 -2.38
N GLY A 53 14.40 6.93 -3.25
CA GLY A 53 14.92 7.08 -4.60
C GLY A 53 13.90 7.40 -5.70
N GLY A 54 12.59 7.33 -5.42
CA GLY A 54 11.56 7.47 -6.45
C GLY A 54 10.20 7.97 -5.93
N ASP A 55 9.28 8.20 -6.86
CA ASP A 55 7.91 8.73 -6.60
C ASP A 55 6.92 7.65 -6.11
N VAL A 56 7.42 6.53 -5.61
CA VAL A 56 6.59 5.39 -5.18
C VAL A 56 6.20 5.60 -3.71
N PRO A 57 4.89 5.71 -3.39
CA PRO A 57 4.43 5.83 -2.01
C PRO A 57 4.94 4.70 -1.11
N PRO A 58 5.20 4.94 0.18
CA PRO A 58 5.73 3.93 1.10
C PRO A 58 4.91 2.63 1.15
N ASP A 59 3.59 2.71 1.07
CA ASP A 59 2.67 1.58 1.07
C ASP A 59 2.64 0.80 -0.25
N GLU A 60 3.20 1.37 -1.32
CA GLU A 60 3.39 0.69 -2.61
C GLU A 60 4.74 -0.05 -2.70
N ILE A 61 5.71 0.24 -1.84
CA ILE A 61 7.01 -0.47 -1.78
C ILE A 61 6.86 -1.99 -1.62
N PRO A 62 6.03 -2.55 -0.73
CA PRO A 62 5.84 -4.00 -0.68
C PRO A 62 5.21 -4.56 -1.98
N VAL A 63 4.44 -3.75 -2.72
CA VAL A 63 3.88 -4.17 -4.03
C VAL A 63 5.00 -4.28 -5.07
N VAL A 64 5.93 -3.33 -5.10
CA VAL A 64 7.14 -3.40 -5.95
C VAL A 64 7.87 -4.72 -5.72
N LEU A 65 8.17 -5.05 -4.46
CA LEU A 65 8.89 -6.28 -4.11
C LEU A 65 8.10 -7.54 -4.44
N PHE A 66 6.78 -7.51 -4.21
CA PHE A 66 5.89 -8.62 -4.54
C PHE A 66 5.89 -8.91 -6.05
N MET A 67 5.75 -7.86 -6.87
CA MET A 67 5.76 -7.95 -8.33
C MET A 67 7.13 -8.40 -8.85
N ALA A 68 8.20 -7.81 -8.34
CA ALA A 68 9.58 -8.16 -8.71
C ALA A 68 9.86 -9.65 -8.47
N ARG A 69 9.55 -10.14 -7.27
CA ARG A 69 9.72 -11.55 -6.91
C ARG A 69 8.86 -12.48 -7.75
N ARG A 70 7.61 -12.10 -8.04
CA ARG A 70 6.69 -12.97 -8.79
C ARG A 70 6.97 -12.99 -10.29
N GLY A 71 7.38 -11.86 -10.86
CA GLY A 71 7.74 -11.70 -12.25
C GLY A 71 9.18 -12.08 -12.59
N GLY A 72 10.03 -12.33 -11.59
CA GLY A 72 11.44 -12.67 -11.79
C GLY A 72 12.26 -11.50 -12.36
N VAL A 73 11.91 -10.28 -11.98
CA VAL A 73 12.58 -9.03 -12.39
C VAL A 73 13.11 -8.28 -11.17
N SER A 74 13.98 -7.29 -11.37
CA SER A 74 14.50 -6.48 -10.26
C SER A 74 13.45 -5.48 -9.76
N ALA A 75 13.57 -5.06 -8.50
CA ALA A 75 12.68 -4.06 -7.91
C ALA A 75 12.79 -2.72 -8.65
N GLU A 76 13.99 -2.31 -9.04
CA GLU A 76 14.26 -1.08 -9.79
C GLU A 76 13.56 -1.08 -11.15
N ALA A 77 13.49 -2.24 -11.82
CA ALA A 77 12.75 -2.35 -13.07
C ALA A 77 11.24 -2.15 -12.87
N VAL A 78 10.68 -2.62 -11.75
CA VAL A 78 9.27 -2.39 -11.41
C VAL A 78 9.04 -0.93 -11.06
N VAL A 79 9.93 -0.30 -10.28
CA VAL A 79 9.88 1.14 -9.96
C VAL A 79 9.91 1.98 -11.23
N ALA A 80 10.86 1.74 -12.14
CA ALA A 80 10.95 2.48 -13.39
C ALA A 80 9.66 2.37 -14.24
N LEU A 81 9.02 1.20 -14.26
CA LEU A 81 7.73 1.03 -14.93
C LEU A 81 6.61 1.80 -14.23
N ARG A 82 6.59 1.80 -12.89
CA ARG A 82 5.63 2.55 -12.09
C ARG A 82 5.74 4.06 -12.33
N GLU A 83 6.97 4.57 -12.36
CA GLU A 83 7.31 5.97 -12.66
C GLU A 83 6.98 6.35 -14.11
N SER A 84 7.04 5.40 -15.05
CA SER A 84 6.57 5.60 -16.43
C SER A 84 5.04 5.72 -16.57
N GLY A 85 4.31 5.71 -15.46
CA GLY A 85 2.86 5.89 -15.40
C GLY A 85 2.05 4.60 -15.56
N ARG A 86 2.68 3.42 -15.47
CA ARG A 86 1.94 2.15 -15.48
C ARG A 86 1.23 1.93 -14.14
N THR A 87 -0.02 1.47 -14.22
CA THR A 87 -0.82 1.15 -13.04
C THR A 87 -0.43 -0.21 -12.46
N TRP A 88 -0.71 -0.44 -11.17
CA TRP A 88 -0.51 -1.76 -10.57
C TRP A 88 -1.29 -2.87 -11.25
N THR A 89 -2.49 -2.57 -11.77
CA THR A 89 -3.30 -3.53 -12.55
C THR A 89 -2.58 -3.95 -13.83
N GLU A 90 -2.02 -3.01 -14.60
CA GLU A 90 -1.25 -3.31 -15.81
C GLU A 90 0.02 -4.10 -15.50
N LEU A 91 0.73 -3.74 -14.43
CA LEU A 91 1.93 -4.45 -14.01
C LEU A 91 1.63 -5.86 -13.52
N ALA A 92 0.55 -6.04 -12.76
CA ALA A 92 0.06 -7.33 -12.31
C ALA A 92 -0.23 -8.25 -13.50
N GLN A 93 -0.92 -7.75 -14.53
CA GLN A 93 -1.17 -8.50 -15.77
C GLN A 93 0.13 -8.85 -16.49
N ARG A 94 1.03 -7.88 -16.66
CA ARG A 94 2.33 -8.07 -17.34
C ARG A 94 3.19 -9.14 -16.66
N PHE A 95 3.18 -9.19 -15.33
CA PHE A 95 3.98 -10.12 -14.55
C PHE A 95 3.23 -11.41 -14.17
N GLY A 96 2.01 -11.62 -14.67
CA GLY A 96 1.22 -12.82 -14.37
C GLY A 96 0.80 -12.94 -12.90
N VAL A 97 0.62 -11.81 -12.22
CA VAL A 97 0.19 -11.72 -10.83
C VAL A 97 -1.33 -11.58 -10.76
N GLY A 98 -2.01 -12.73 -10.77
CA GLY A 98 -3.47 -12.79 -10.63
C GLY A 98 -3.97 -12.71 -9.19
N ALA A 99 -5.29 -12.58 -9.02
CA ALA A 99 -5.92 -12.50 -7.69
C ALA A 99 -5.67 -13.75 -6.83
N ASN A 100 -5.47 -14.91 -7.45
CA ASN A 100 -5.05 -16.13 -6.77
C ASN A 100 -3.71 -16.01 -6.01
N ALA A 101 -2.76 -15.23 -6.53
CA ALA A 101 -1.49 -14.97 -5.84
C ALA A 101 -1.63 -13.92 -4.72
N LEU A 102 -2.62 -13.04 -4.83
CA LEU A 102 -2.84 -11.92 -3.93
C LEU A 102 -3.84 -12.24 -2.80
N HIS A 103 -4.67 -13.27 -2.97
CA HIS A 103 -5.66 -13.69 -1.97
C HIS A 103 -5.01 -13.98 -0.61
N VAL A 104 -5.53 -13.36 0.45
CA VAL A 104 -5.16 -13.64 1.84
C VAL A 104 -6.32 -14.38 2.49
N PRO A 105 -6.15 -15.62 2.99
CA PRO A 105 -7.23 -16.32 3.68
C PRO A 105 -7.70 -15.55 4.91
N MET A 106 -9.01 -15.33 5.00
CA MET A 106 -9.69 -14.71 6.14
C MET A 106 -10.39 -15.79 6.96
N ARG A 107 -10.37 -15.71 8.30
CA ARG A 107 -11.14 -16.63 9.14
C ARG A 107 -12.59 -16.15 9.27
N ASP A 108 -12.77 -14.84 9.38
CA ASP A 108 -14.07 -14.21 9.40
C ASP A 108 -14.28 -13.36 8.13
N PRO A 109 -15.08 -13.83 7.17
CA PRO A 109 -15.41 -13.06 5.97
C PRO A 109 -16.11 -11.73 6.24
N ALA A 110 -16.69 -11.51 7.42
CA ALA A 110 -17.27 -10.23 7.80
C ALA A 110 -16.20 -9.19 8.21
N ALA A 111 -15.00 -9.63 8.60
CA ALA A 111 -13.91 -8.80 9.09
C ALA A 111 -12.97 -8.30 7.97
N THR A 112 -13.52 -8.00 6.79
CA THR A 112 -12.72 -7.61 5.62
C THR A 112 -12.54 -6.10 5.44
N GLY A 113 -13.22 -5.28 6.25
CA GLY A 113 -13.15 -3.82 6.16
C GLY A 113 -13.41 -3.30 4.74
N MET A 114 -12.54 -2.41 4.23
CA MET A 114 -12.62 -1.91 2.86
C MET A 114 -12.46 -2.99 1.78
N LEU A 115 -11.97 -4.18 2.12
CA LEU A 115 -11.79 -5.30 1.20
C LEU A 115 -13.06 -6.14 1.01
N ALA A 116 -14.18 -5.80 1.68
CA ALA A 116 -15.43 -6.53 1.51
C ALA A 116 -15.84 -6.74 0.03
N PRO A 117 -15.73 -5.76 -0.88
CA PRO A 117 -16.06 -5.97 -2.29
C PRO A 117 -15.13 -6.98 -3.00
N VAL A 118 -13.83 -6.99 -2.70
CA VAL A 118 -12.90 -7.96 -3.31
C VAL A 118 -13.10 -9.37 -2.75
N TYR A 119 -13.39 -9.49 -1.46
CA TYR A 119 -13.69 -10.79 -0.84
C TYR A 119 -15.03 -11.36 -1.30
N GLU A 120 -16.03 -10.51 -1.54
CA GLU A 120 -17.27 -10.94 -2.18
C GLU A 120 -17.02 -11.53 -3.57
N ARG A 121 -16.15 -10.89 -4.37
CA ARG A 121 -15.74 -11.42 -5.68
C ARG A 121 -15.01 -12.76 -5.56
N PHE A 122 -14.12 -12.93 -4.57
CA PHE A 122 -13.49 -14.23 -4.31
C PHE A 122 -14.51 -15.31 -3.93
N ARG A 123 -15.51 -14.95 -3.12
CA ARG A 123 -16.55 -15.88 -2.63
C ARG A 123 -17.43 -16.41 -3.75
N VAL A 124 -17.81 -15.57 -4.72
CA VAL A 124 -18.70 -15.95 -5.83
C VAL A 124 -17.97 -16.48 -7.06
N THR A 125 -16.65 -16.31 -7.13
CA THR A 125 -15.83 -16.79 -8.26
C THR A 125 -15.20 -18.14 -7.93
N PRO A 126 -15.35 -19.18 -8.79
CA PRO A 126 -14.64 -20.44 -8.62
C PRO A 126 -13.12 -20.26 -8.52
N VAL A 127 -12.47 -21.04 -7.65
CA VAL A 127 -11.03 -20.88 -7.31
C VAL A 127 -10.12 -21.00 -8.53
N ASP A 128 -10.47 -21.86 -9.50
CA ASP A 128 -9.74 -22.03 -10.76
C ASP A 128 -9.81 -20.79 -11.67
N GLN A 129 -10.80 -19.92 -11.48
CA GLN A 129 -10.98 -18.66 -12.21
C GLN A 129 -10.35 -17.46 -11.51
N TRP A 130 -9.80 -17.61 -10.29
CA TRP A 130 -9.19 -16.50 -9.55
C TRP A 130 -8.01 -15.84 -10.25
N SER A 131 -7.29 -16.58 -11.10
CA SER A 131 -6.19 -16.01 -11.88
C SER A 131 -6.64 -14.99 -12.93
N ALA A 132 -7.90 -15.09 -13.39
CA ALA A 132 -8.50 -14.20 -14.39
C ALA A 132 -9.27 -13.02 -13.77
N MET A 133 -9.46 -13.01 -12.45
CA MET A 133 -10.10 -11.89 -11.74
C MET A 133 -9.23 -10.64 -11.85
N LEU A 134 -9.80 -9.56 -12.39
CA LEU A 134 -9.15 -8.26 -12.45
C LEU A 134 -9.20 -7.57 -11.09
N LEU A 135 -8.03 -7.16 -10.59
CA LEU A 135 -7.92 -6.37 -9.37
C LEU A 135 -7.52 -4.92 -9.72
N GLU A 136 -8.15 -3.98 -9.04
CA GLU A 136 -7.79 -2.57 -9.12
C GLU A 136 -6.49 -2.31 -8.34
N GLY A 137 -5.80 -1.23 -8.68
CA GLY A 137 -4.51 -0.89 -8.06
C GLY A 137 -4.60 -0.77 -6.54
N GLY A 138 -5.65 -0.12 -6.01
CA GLY A 138 -5.87 -0.01 -4.57
C GLY A 138 -6.10 -1.36 -3.88
N GLU A 139 -6.76 -2.29 -4.56
CA GLU A 139 -7.00 -3.65 -4.03
C GLU A 139 -5.70 -4.46 -3.98
N ILE A 140 -4.85 -4.32 -5.00
CA ILE A 140 -3.51 -4.94 -5.03
C ILE A 140 -2.67 -4.40 -3.87
N VAL A 141 -2.62 -3.08 -3.70
CA VAL A 141 -1.89 -2.43 -2.60
C VAL A 141 -2.40 -2.95 -1.26
N ALA A 142 -3.71 -2.98 -1.06
CA ALA A 142 -4.29 -3.39 0.20
C ALA A 142 -4.07 -4.87 0.52
N LEU A 143 -4.27 -5.79 -0.44
CA LEU A 143 -4.05 -7.22 -0.23
C LEU A 143 -2.59 -7.57 0.09
N VAL A 144 -1.64 -6.91 -0.60
CA VAL A 144 -0.21 -7.06 -0.29
C VAL A 144 0.09 -6.55 1.11
N ASN A 145 -0.41 -5.36 1.47
CA ASN A 145 -0.16 -4.79 2.79
C ASN A 145 -0.78 -5.61 3.93
N VAL A 146 -2.00 -6.11 3.78
CA VAL A 146 -2.63 -7.00 4.77
C VAL A 146 -1.75 -8.22 5.03
N ARG A 147 -1.22 -8.85 3.97
CA ARG A 147 -0.32 -10.00 4.10
C ARG A 147 0.97 -9.63 4.84
N VAL A 148 1.61 -8.53 4.45
CA VAL A 148 2.86 -8.08 5.07
C VAL A 148 2.65 -7.76 6.54
N LEU A 149 1.63 -6.96 6.88
CA LEU A 149 1.40 -6.52 8.24
C LEU A 149 0.96 -7.66 9.15
N SER A 150 0.07 -8.55 8.69
CA SER A 150 -0.35 -9.73 9.45
C SER A 150 0.86 -10.57 9.85
N GLN A 151 1.76 -10.87 8.91
CA GLN A 151 2.95 -11.66 9.20
C GLN A 151 3.96 -10.91 10.08
N ALA A 152 4.19 -9.62 9.82
CA ALA A 152 5.17 -8.83 10.57
C ALA A 152 4.76 -8.59 12.03
N LEU A 153 3.46 -8.41 12.28
CA LEU A 153 2.90 -8.17 13.61
C LEU A 153 2.52 -9.47 14.34
N GLY A 154 2.47 -10.60 13.62
CA GLY A 154 1.99 -11.88 14.18
C GLY A 154 0.50 -11.86 14.54
N VAL A 155 -0.29 -11.03 13.84
CA VAL A 155 -1.75 -10.92 14.05
C VAL A 155 -2.50 -11.55 12.89
N GLU A 156 -3.75 -11.93 13.13
CA GLU A 156 -4.59 -12.52 12.08
C GLU A 156 -4.86 -11.50 10.96
N PRO A 157 -4.92 -11.94 9.68
CA PRO A 157 -5.25 -11.06 8.55
C PRO A 157 -6.55 -10.29 8.74
N ASP A 158 -7.55 -10.92 9.35
CA ASP A 158 -8.86 -10.33 9.67
C ASP A 158 -8.71 -9.02 10.47
N GLN A 159 -7.80 -9.01 11.46
CA GLN A 159 -7.59 -7.83 12.32
C GLN A 159 -6.97 -6.66 11.56
N VAL A 160 -6.11 -6.94 10.58
CA VAL A 160 -5.54 -5.91 9.71
C VAL A 160 -6.58 -5.44 8.70
N ALA A 161 -7.30 -6.38 8.08
CA ALA A 161 -8.31 -6.11 7.07
C ALA A 161 -9.46 -5.25 7.60
N GLU A 162 -9.97 -5.54 8.79
CA GLU A 162 -11.02 -4.77 9.46
C GLU A 162 -10.66 -3.28 9.62
N ARG A 163 -9.36 -2.98 9.81
CA ARG A 163 -8.86 -1.61 10.00
C ARG A 163 -8.41 -0.94 8.71
N THR A 164 -8.46 -1.63 7.56
CA THR A 164 -8.19 -1.00 6.26
C THR A 164 -9.16 0.15 6.03
N GLY A 165 -8.63 1.31 5.61
CA GLY A 165 -9.43 2.52 5.39
C GLY A 165 -9.70 3.39 6.61
N THR A 166 -9.30 2.94 7.81
CA THR A 166 -9.43 3.76 9.03
C THR A 166 -8.31 4.80 9.17
N THR A 167 -7.22 4.62 8.42
CA THR A 167 -6.07 5.52 8.32
C THR A 167 -5.84 5.95 6.87
N ALA A 168 -5.06 7.01 6.66
CA ALA A 168 -4.74 7.49 5.31
C ALA A 168 -3.77 6.56 4.58
N THR A 169 -2.87 5.89 5.33
CA THR A 169 -1.85 4.99 4.76
C THR A 169 -1.70 3.71 5.59
N PHE A 170 -1.09 2.68 4.99
CA PHE A 170 -0.71 1.47 5.71
C PHE A 170 0.47 1.68 6.68
N VAL A 171 1.26 2.74 6.48
CA VAL A 171 2.31 3.16 7.44
C VAL A 171 1.66 3.62 8.75
N GLU A 172 0.63 4.46 8.65
CA GLU A 172 -0.13 4.90 9.82
C GLU A 172 -0.84 3.73 10.50
N LEU A 173 -1.44 2.83 9.72
CA LEU A 173 -2.10 1.63 10.27
C LEU A 173 -1.11 0.77 11.05
N TYR A 174 0.07 0.50 10.48
CA TYR A 174 1.12 -0.26 11.13
C TYR A 174 1.56 0.42 12.44
N ALA A 175 1.76 1.73 12.44
CA ALA A 175 2.11 2.49 13.63
C ALA A 175 1.04 2.42 14.74
N GLN A 176 -0.25 2.29 14.40
CA GLN A 176 -1.32 2.10 15.39
C GLN A 176 -1.26 0.73 16.07
N PHE A 177 -0.78 -0.32 15.40
CA PHE A 177 -0.62 -1.65 16.00
C PHE A 177 0.56 -1.74 16.98
N LEU A 178 1.52 -0.82 16.90
CA LEU A 178 2.69 -0.79 17.78
C LEU A 178 2.48 -0.02 19.10
N ARG A 179 1.29 0.59 19.28
CA ARG A 179 0.92 1.33 20.48
C ARG A 179 0.09 0.47 21.41
#